data_AF-A0A3D5L189-F1
#
_entry.id   AF-A0A3D5L189-F1
#
_cell.length_a   1.000
_cell.length_b   1.000
_cell.length_c   1.000
_cell.angle_alpha   90.00
_cell.angle_beta   90.00
_cell.angle_gamma   90.00
#
_symmetry.space_group_name_H-M   'P 1'
#
loop_
_entity.id
_entity.type
_entity.pdbx_description
1 polymer ?
#
loop_
_entity_poly.entity_id
_entity_poly.type
_entity_poly.pdbx_seq_one_letter_code
_entity_poly.pdbx_strand_id
1 'polypeptide(L)' 'MDKDCFSFVVYMIHACADRWNTAPSKVYRKIKESGCLDEYLIPCYDVLHTQSTDYVVQDISDYLKDRGIAV' A
#
# COMPACT_ATOMS: atom_id res chain seq x y z
N MET A 1 -6.93 -14.66 -2.35
CA MET A 1 -6.12 -13.66 -3.06
C MET A 1 -5.34 -14.39 -4.14
N ASP A 2 -5.41 -13.90 -5.38
CA ASP A 2 -4.64 -14.46 -6.49
C ASP A 2 -3.14 -14.13 -6.36
N LYS A 3 -2.27 -14.90 -7.05
CA LYS A 3 -0.81 -14.74 -7.02
C LYS A 3 -0.36 -13.35 -7.48
N ASP A 4 -1.03 -12.78 -8.48
CA ASP A 4 -0.64 -11.47 -9.03
C ASP A 4 -1.01 -10.35 -8.05
N CYS A 5 -2.19 -10.44 -7.43
CA CYS A 5 -2.59 -9.54 -6.34
C CYS A 5 -1.66 -9.65 -5.13
N PHE A 6 -1.24 -10.87 -4.74
CA PHE A 6 -0.24 -11.05 -3.67
C PHE A 6 1.08 -10.35 -4.01
N SER A 7 1.58 -10.56 -5.22
CA SER A 7 2.85 -10.00 -5.69
C SER A 7 2.80 -8.48 -5.75
N PHE A 8 1.67 -7.92 -6.20
CA PHE A 8 1.41 -6.48 -6.21
C PHE A 8 1.43 -5.88 -4.80
N VAL A 9 0.71 -6.47 -3.83
CA VAL A 9 0.68 -5.98 -2.45
C VAL A 9 2.09 -5.99 -1.84
N VAL A 10 2.84 -7.08 -2.01
CA VAL A 10 4.23 -7.17 -1.54
C VAL A 10 5.08 -6.07 -2.18
N TYR A 11 4.98 -5.90 -3.50
CA TYR A 11 5.70 -4.85 -4.22
C TYR A 11 5.34 -3.45 -3.70
N MET A 12 4.07 -3.15 -3.45
CA MET A 12 3.63 -1.86 -2.91
C MET A 12 4.17 -1.57 -1.50
N ILE A 13 4.23 -2.59 -0.64
CA ILE A 13 4.83 -2.43 0.70
C ILE A 13 6.31 -2.02 0.58
N HIS A 14 7.05 -2.63 -0.34
CA HIS A 14 8.45 -2.29 -0.58
C HIS A 14 8.61 -0.90 -1.23
N ALA A 15 7.79 -0.57 -2.23
CA ALA A 15 7.82 0.75 -2.87
C ALA A 15 7.54 1.88 -1.87
N CYS A 16 6.56 1.70 -0.98
CA CYS A 16 6.30 2.62 0.12
C CYS A 16 7.48 2.72 1.09
N ALA A 17 8.09 1.58 1.44
CA ALA A 17 9.24 1.54 2.34
C ALA A 17 10.43 2.33 1.80
N ASP A 18 10.72 2.17 0.50
CA ASP A 18 11.76 2.91 -0.20
C ASP A 18 11.43 4.40 -0.24
N ARG A 19 10.18 4.77 -0.56
CA ARG A 19 9.75 6.18 -0.65
C ARG A 19 9.75 6.90 0.70
N TRP A 20 9.37 6.21 1.78
CA TRP A 20 9.30 6.78 3.13
C TRP A 20 10.57 6.54 3.94
N ASN A 21 11.62 5.97 3.32
CA ASN A 21 12.90 5.66 3.95
C ASN A 21 12.73 4.91 5.30
N THR A 22 11.92 3.86 5.28
CA THR A 22 11.56 3.08 6.46
C THR A 22 11.57 1.58 6.17
N ALA A 23 11.46 0.75 7.21
CA ALA A 23 11.47 -0.69 7.04
C ALA A 23 10.14 -1.20 6.46
N PRO A 24 10.13 -2.15 5.50
CA PRO A 24 8.91 -2.76 4.95
C PRO A 24 7.98 -3.34 6.02
N SER A 25 8.53 -3.86 7.12
CA SER A 25 7.75 -4.36 8.26
C SER A 25 6.93 -3.28 8.96
N LYS A 26 7.46 -2.05 9.05
CA LYS A 26 6.72 -0.90 9.60
C LYS A 26 5.62 -0.45 8.65
N VAL A 27 5.88 -0.46 7.35
CA VAL A 27 4.89 -0.15 6.31
C VAL A 27 3.74 -1.16 6.36
N TYR A 28 4.05 -2.45 6.34
CA TYR A 28 3.05 -3.51 6.42
C TYR A 28 2.15 -3.35 7.66
N ARG A 29 2.74 -3.02 8.81
CA ARG A 29 1.96 -2.77 10.04
C ARG A 29 0.98 -1.60 9.87
N LYS A 30 1.43 -0.46 9.33
CA LYS A 30 0.56 0.72 9.06
C LYS A 30 -0.55 0.39 8.05
N ILE A 31 -0.20 -0.29 6.95
CA ILE A 31 -1.15 -0.70 5.90
C ILE A 31 -2.20 -1.69 6.46
N LYS A 32 -1.81 -2.58 7.36
CA LYS A 32 -2.73 -3.53 8.00
C LYS A 32 -3.62 -2.85 9.05
N GLU A 33 -3.05 -2.04 9.94
CA GLU A 33 -3.79 -1.36 11.03
C GLU A 33 -4.80 -0.34 10.49
N SER A 34 -4.53 0.25 9.33
CA SER A 34 -5.44 1.20 8.66
C SER A 34 -6.59 0.56 7.90
N GLY A 35 -6.60 -0.77 7.75
CA GLY A 35 -7.48 -1.45 6.80
C GLY A 35 -7.10 -1.23 5.33
N CYS A 36 -6.01 -0.51 5.01
CA CYS A 36 -5.59 -0.25 3.62
C CYS A 36 -5.35 -1.55 2.85
N LEU A 37 -4.88 -2.61 3.51
CA LEU A 37 -4.73 -3.90 2.86
C LEU A 37 -6.09 -4.47 2.39
N ASP A 38 -7.01 -4.64 3.34
CA ASP A 38 -8.23 -5.43 3.16
C ASP A 38 -9.37 -4.62 2.54
N GLU A 39 -9.39 -3.29 2.73
CA GLU A 39 -10.44 -2.38 2.26
C GLU A 39 -10.04 -1.63 0.99
N TYR A 40 -8.73 -1.58 0.65
CA TYR A 40 -8.24 -0.77 -0.47
C TYR A 40 -7.38 -1.55 -1.47
N LEU A 41 -6.20 -2.02 -1.08
CA LEU A 41 -5.25 -2.63 -2.01
C LEU A 41 -5.76 -3.92 -2.65
N ILE A 42 -6.42 -4.79 -1.87
CA ILE A 42 -6.98 -6.03 -2.39
C ILE A 42 -8.26 -5.78 -3.22
N PRO A 43 -9.28 -5.05 -2.72
CA PRO A 43 -10.51 -4.84 -3.49
C PRO A 43 -10.31 -4.00 -4.76
N CYS A 44 -9.35 -3.07 -4.76
CA CYS A 44 -9.09 -2.18 -5.89
C CYS A 44 -7.93 -2.63 -6.78
N TYR A 45 -7.46 -3.88 -6.62
CA TYR A 45 -6.31 -4.42 -7.37
C TYR A 45 -6.41 -4.19 -8.88
N ASP A 46 -7.56 -4.51 -9.49
CA ASP A 46 -7.76 -4.42 -10.95
C ASP A 46 -7.53 -3.02 -11.52
N VAL A 47 -7.75 -1.97 -10.71
CA VAL A 47 -7.48 -0.59 -11.10
C VAL A 47 -6.05 -0.22 -10.74
N LEU A 48 -5.63 -0.48 -9.50
CA LEU A 48 -4.35 -0.02 -8.97
C LEU A 48 -3.13 -0.62 -9.69
N HIS A 49 -3.20 -1.89 -10.12
CA HIS A 49 -2.07 -2.54 -10.79
C HIS A 49 -1.77 -1.96 -12.20
N THR A 50 -2.68 -1.16 -12.74
CA THR A 50 -2.48 -0.45 -14.02
C THR A 50 -1.85 0.93 -13.86
N GLN A 51 -1.79 1.45 -12.62
CA GLN A 51 -1.27 2.78 -12.32
C GLN A 51 0.24 2.77 -12.11
N SER A 52 0.86 3.96 -12.17
CA SER A 52 2.28 4.09 -11.86
C SER A 52 2.56 3.86 -10.38
N THR A 53 3.75 3.36 -10.06
CA THR A 53 4.18 3.13 -8.68
C THR A 53 4.10 4.41 -7.84
N ASP A 54 4.59 5.54 -8.35
CA ASP A 54 4.53 6.82 -7.62
C ASP A 54 3.09 7.24 -7.31
N TYR A 55 2.15 7.02 -8.23
CA TYR A 55 0.74 7.33 -7.99
C TYR A 55 0.17 6.49 -6.84
N VAL A 56 0.34 5.16 -6.92
CA VAL A 56 -0.23 4.25 -5.90
C VAL A 56 0.42 4.49 -4.52
N VAL A 57 1.73 4.76 -4.47
CA VAL A 57 2.42 5.10 -3.22
C VAL A 57 1.89 6.41 -2.61
N GLN A 58 1.64 7.43 -3.42
CA GLN A 58 1.04 8.69 -2.97
C GLN A 58 -0.37 8.46 -2.43
N ASP A 59 -1.16 7.66 -3.14
CA ASP A 59 -2.54 7.37 -2.78
C ASP A 59 -2.66 6.54 -1.49
N ILE A 60 -1.76 5.57 -1.28
CA ILE A 60 -1.61 4.88 0.03
C ILE A 60 -1.23 5.89 1.13
N SER A 61 -0.33 6.83 0.84
CA SER A 61 0.05 7.87 1.81
C SER A 61 -1.17 8.69 2.25
N ASP A 62 -2.02 9.07 1.31
CA ASP A 62 -3.20 9.88 1.58
C ASP A 62 -4.29 9.06 2.29
N TYR A 63 -4.50 7.80 1.88
CA TYR A 63 -5.38 6.86 2.59
C TYR A 63 -5.03 6.72 4.08
N LEU A 64 -3.72 6.66 4.39
CA LEU A 64 -3.21 6.54 5.76
C LEU A 64 -3.38 7.86 6.53
N LYS A 65 -3.12 9.01 5.90
CA LYS A 65 -3.30 10.33 6.53
C LYS A 65 -4.76 10.59 6.91
N ASP A 66 -5.70 10.24 6.04
CA ASP A 66 -7.14 10.42 6.30
C ASP A 66 -7.62 9.62 7.51
N ARG A 67 -6.86 8.58 7.89
CA ARG A 67 -7.10 7.74 9.08
C ARG A 67 -6.20 8.10 10.28
N GLY A 68 -5.48 9.21 10.21
CA GLY A 68 -4.61 9.69 11.29
C GLY A 68 -3.33 8.88 11.48
N ILE A 69 -2.92 8.08 10.50
CA ILE A 69 -1.70 7.27 10.56
C ILE A 69 -0.57 8.01 9.86
N ALA A 70 0.42 8.43 10.64
CA ALA A 70 1.62 9.07 10.12
C ALA A 70 2.51 8.03 9.41
N VAL A 71 2.98 8.33 8.20
CA VAL A 71 3.87 7.47 7.38
C VAL A 71 5.34 7.83 7.52
#